data_AF-X1TGW6-F1
#
_entry.id   AF-X1TGW6-F1
#
_cell.length_a   1.000
_cell.length_b   1.000
_cell.length_c   1.000
_cell.angle_alpha   90.00
_cell.angle_beta   90.00
_cell.angle_gamma   90.00
#
_symmetry.space_group_name_H-M   'P 1'
#
loop_
_entity.id
_entity.type
_entity.pdbx_description
1 polymer ?
#
loop_
_entity_poly.entity_id
_entity_poly.type
_entity_poly.pdbx_seq_one_letter_code
_entity_poly.pdbx_strand_id
1 'polypeptide(L)'
;MNMISPNSISLPFNLISALTADEIAMEAEFFSFGTNDLTQMTFGFSRDDAEGKFIPVYLNKEILERNPFEFLDQDGVGKLMKIAIELGRKTRPDLKIGICGEHGGEPSSIKFAHSIGLDYVSCSPFRIPVARIAAAQAEIEQRK
;
A
#
# COMPACT_ATOMS: atom_id res chain seq x y z
N MET A 1 -20.04 -1.27 -1.93
CA MET A 1 -19.04 -0.87 -0.93
C MET A 1 -19.58 -1.31 0.42
N ASN A 2 -19.20 -2.49 0.90
CA ASN A 2 -19.62 -2.94 2.23
C ASN A 2 -18.75 -2.19 3.24
N MET A 3 -19.38 -1.46 4.16
CA MET A 3 -18.64 -0.80 5.24
C MET A 3 -18.06 -1.87 6.16
N ILE A 4 -16.78 -1.72 6.51
CA ILE A 4 -16.13 -2.53 7.55
C ILE A 4 -16.91 -2.32 8.85
N SER A 5 -17.21 -3.40 9.58
CA SER A 5 -17.96 -3.31 10.83
C SER A 5 -17.19 -2.45 11.83
N PRO A 6 -17.87 -1.58 12.61
CA PRO A 6 -17.20 -0.79 13.65
C PRO A 6 -16.54 -1.64 14.75
N ASN A 7 -16.84 -2.95 14.80
CA ASN A 7 -16.22 -3.91 15.71
C ASN A 7 -15.08 -4.73 15.07
N SER A 8 -14.75 -4.48 13.79
CA SER A 8 -13.72 -5.23 13.09
C SER A 8 -12.33 -4.85 13.62
N ILE A 9 -11.55 -5.86 13.98
CA ILE A 9 -10.16 -5.69 14.42
C ILE A 9 -9.26 -5.71 13.18
N SER A 10 -8.38 -4.72 13.07
CA SER A 10 -7.25 -4.72 12.15
C SER A 10 -5.95 -4.52 12.90
N LEU A 11 -4.87 -5.01 12.30
CA LEU A 11 -3.51 -4.74 12.74
C LEU A 11 -2.79 -3.91 11.68
N PRO A 12 -1.98 -2.91 12.07
CA PRO A 12 -1.17 -2.15 11.13
C PRO A 12 -0.19 -3.10 10.43
N PHE A 13 -0.21 -3.10 9.09
CA PHE A 13 0.65 -3.98 8.31
C PHE A 13 2.07 -3.39 8.20
N ASN A 14 3.00 -4.01 8.94
CA ASN A 14 4.43 -3.75 8.88
C ASN A 14 5.18 -4.92 8.23
N LEU A 15 6.52 -4.87 8.20
CA LEU A 15 7.35 -5.86 7.52
C LEU A 15 7.11 -7.30 8.00
N ILE A 16 7.05 -7.52 9.32
CA ILE A 16 6.82 -8.86 9.90
C ILE A 16 5.39 -9.30 9.60
N SER A 17 4.43 -8.38 9.74
CA SER A 17 3.03 -8.67 9.41
C SER A 17 2.84 -9.14 7.97
N ALA A 18 3.65 -8.63 7.02
CA ALA A 18 3.57 -9.05 5.63
C ALA A 18 4.02 -10.50 5.41
N LEU A 19 5.01 -10.97 6.16
CA LEU A 19 5.59 -12.31 6.02
C LEU A 19 4.82 -13.40 6.77
N THR A 20 4.07 -13.03 7.81
CA THR A 20 3.23 -13.93 8.62
C THR A 20 1.75 -13.56 8.49
N ALA A 21 1.35 -13.05 7.32
CA ALA A 21 0.02 -12.50 7.12
C ALA A 21 -1.10 -13.56 7.21
N ASP A 22 -0.76 -14.83 6.96
CA ASP A 22 -1.65 -15.98 7.13
C ASP A 22 -2.02 -16.19 8.60
N GLU A 23 -1.08 -16.02 9.54
CA GLU A 23 -1.36 -16.09 10.97
C GLU A 23 -2.22 -14.91 11.43
N ILE A 24 -1.91 -13.71 10.94
CA ILE A 24 -2.66 -12.48 11.28
C ILE A 24 -4.10 -12.55 10.77
N ALA A 25 -4.33 -13.12 9.59
CA ALA A 25 -5.66 -13.28 8.98
C ALA A 25 -6.59 -14.23 9.75
N MET A 26 -6.08 -15.03 10.69
CA MET A 26 -6.92 -15.84 11.58
C MET A 26 -7.81 -14.94 12.44
N GLU A 27 -7.25 -13.84 12.94
CA GLU A 27 -7.94 -12.92 13.87
C GLU A 27 -8.44 -11.65 13.17
N ALA A 28 -7.66 -11.10 12.22
CA ALA A 28 -8.00 -9.85 11.55
C ALA A 28 -9.09 -10.05 10.48
N GLU A 29 -10.07 -9.16 10.47
CA GLU A 29 -11.18 -9.18 9.50
C GLU A 29 -10.87 -8.38 8.22
N PHE A 30 -9.88 -7.49 8.29
CA PHE A 30 -9.39 -6.73 7.16
C PHE A 30 -7.94 -6.29 7.38
N PHE A 31 -7.22 -6.06 6.28
CA PHE A 31 -5.89 -5.49 6.26
C PHE A 31 -5.92 -4.05 5.73
N SER A 32 -5.11 -3.19 6.33
CA SER A 32 -4.83 -1.86 5.81
C SER A 32 -3.32 -1.67 5.75
N PHE A 33 -2.76 -1.59 4.55
CA PHE A 33 -1.33 -1.34 4.37
C PHE A 33 -1.00 0.10 4.75
N GLY A 34 -0.25 0.24 5.85
CA GLY A 34 0.44 1.48 6.23
C GLY A 34 1.71 1.63 5.40
N THR A 35 1.58 2.00 4.14
CA THR A 35 2.71 1.97 3.19
C THR A 35 3.84 2.93 3.54
N ASN A 36 3.60 3.99 4.32
CA ASN A 36 4.67 4.84 4.82
C ASN A 36 5.63 4.04 5.72
N ASP A 37 5.11 3.38 6.76
CA ASP A 37 5.91 2.56 7.68
C ASP A 37 6.53 1.35 6.97
N LEU A 38 5.77 0.74 6.06
CA LEU A 38 6.27 -0.39 5.27
C LEU A 38 7.45 0.03 4.38
N THR A 39 7.37 1.19 3.72
CA THR A 39 8.49 1.75 2.95
C THR A 39 9.68 2.04 3.88
N GLN A 40 9.47 2.66 5.04
CA GLN A 40 10.54 2.94 6.00
C GLN A 40 11.30 1.67 6.39
N MET A 41 10.58 0.60 6.74
CA MET A 41 11.19 -0.66 7.15
C MET A 41 11.86 -1.41 5.99
N THR A 42 11.28 -1.32 4.78
CA THR A 42 11.81 -2.01 3.59
C THR A 42 13.10 -1.37 3.09
N PHE A 43 13.15 -0.04 3.03
CA PHE A 43 14.33 0.71 2.62
C PHE A 43 15.35 0.93 3.75
N GLY A 44 14.93 0.75 5.00
CA GLY A 44 15.73 1.15 6.16
C GLY A 44 15.85 2.68 6.29
N PHE A 45 14.85 3.41 5.79
CA PHE A 45 14.82 4.88 5.82
C PHE A 45 13.98 5.36 6.98
N SER A 46 14.56 6.19 7.85
CA SER A 46 13.79 7.10 8.69
C SER A 46 13.28 8.23 7.79
N ARG A 47 11.96 8.39 7.64
CA ARG A 47 11.39 9.37 6.69
C ARG A 47 11.87 10.80 6.99
N ASP A 48 11.79 11.20 8.25
CA ASP A 48 12.17 12.55 8.71
C ASP A 48 13.65 12.85 8.43
N ASP A 49 14.52 11.84 8.57
CA ASP A 49 15.94 11.99 8.26
C ASP A 49 16.23 11.92 6.75
N ALA A 50 15.50 11.06 6.03
CA ALA A 50 15.76 10.76 4.64
C ALA A 50 15.37 11.92 3.71
N GLU A 51 14.18 12.50 3.90
CA GLU A 51 13.64 13.56 3.05
C GLU A 51 14.54 14.80 3.06
N GLY A 52 15.09 15.18 4.22
CA GLY A 52 15.92 16.38 4.36
C GLY A 52 17.41 16.20 4.09
N LYS A 53 17.92 14.97 4.07
CA LYS A 53 19.38 14.72 4.02
C LYS A 53 19.85 14.09 2.73
N PHE A 54 19.35 12.90 2.38
CA PHE A 54 19.95 12.09 1.32
C PHE A 54 19.02 11.74 0.16
N ILE A 55 17.69 11.78 0.31
CA ILE A 55 16.77 11.55 -0.83
C ILE A 55 17.04 12.51 -1.99
N PRO A 56 17.18 13.85 -1.78
CA PRO A 56 17.49 14.76 -2.88
C PRO A 56 18.81 14.44 -3.58
N VAL A 57 19.81 13.98 -2.83
CA VAL A 57 21.10 13.57 -3.36
C VAL A 57 20.98 12.28 -4.19
N TYR A 58 20.18 11.32 -3.72
CA TYR A 58 19.99 10.04 -4.41
C TYR A 58 19.19 10.22 -5.70
N LEU A 59 18.22 11.13 -5.72
CA LEU A 59 17.49 11.50 -6.93
C LEU A 59 18.41 12.20 -7.94
N ASN A 60 19.22 13.17 -7.50
CA ASN A 60 20.16 13.89 -8.36
C ASN A 60 21.21 12.95 -8.99
N LYS A 61 21.65 11.95 -8.22
CA LYS A 61 22.60 10.93 -8.67
C LYS A 61 21.94 9.75 -9.40
N GLU A 62 20.63 9.80 -9.64
CA GLU A 62 19.86 8.72 -10.28
C GLU A 62 20.01 7.35 -9.58
N ILE A 63 20.32 7.36 -8.28
CA ILE A 63 20.33 6.16 -7.43
C ILE A 63 18.89 5.74 -7.13
N LEU A 64 18.02 6.73 -6.93
CA LEU A 64 16.58 6.55 -6.88
C LEU A 64 15.97 7.24 -8.09
N GLU A 65 15.05 6.57 -8.78
CA GLU A 65 14.30 7.18 -9.87
C GLU A 65 13.23 8.15 -9.35
N ARG A 66 12.63 7.81 -8.20
CA ARG A 66 11.55 8.60 -7.57
C ARG A 66 11.65 8.51 -6.05
N ASN A 67 11.03 9.46 -5.37
CA ASN A 67 10.91 9.44 -3.91
C ASN A 67 9.97 8.28 -3.50
N PRO A 68 10.46 7.26 -2.76
CA PRO A 68 9.66 6.08 -2.41
C PRO A 68 8.56 6.35 -1.36
N PHE A 69 8.53 7.55 -0.78
CA PHE A 69 7.46 8.02 0.11
C PHE A 69 6.33 8.75 -0.62
N GLU A 70 6.54 9.10 -1.89
CA GLU A 70 5.54 9.71 -2.76
C GLU A 70 5.00 8.67 -3.75
N PHE A 71 5.89 7.86 -4.33
CA PHE A 71 5.57 6.80 -5.27
C PHE A 71 5.88 5.44 -4.65
N LEU A 72 4.88 4.55 -4.65
CA LEU A 72 5.06 3.21 -4.10
C LEU A 72 6.13 2.46 -4.91
N ASP A 73 7.16 1.98 -4.21
CA ASP A 73 8.13 1.04 -4.77
C ASP A 73 7.46 -0.31 -5.06
N GLN A 74 7.21 -0.61 -6.32
CA GLN A 74 6.47 -1.80 -6.73
C GLN A 74 7.33 -3.08 -6.68
N ASP A 75 8.66 -2.93 -6.74
CA ASP A 75 9.61 -4.05 -6.86
C ASP A 75 10.13 -4.54 -5.51
N GLY A 76 10.15 -3.70 -4.48
CA GLY A 76 10.42 -4.10 -3.09
C GLY A 76 9.14 -4.12 -2.26
N VAL A 77 8.62 -2.94 -1.91
CA VAL A 77 7.42 -2.79 -1.05
C VAL A 77 6.21 -3.49 -1.66
N GLY A 78 6.01 -3.35 -2.98
CA GLY A 78 4.93 -4.00 -3.70
C GLY A 78 5.01 -5.52 -3.69
N LYS A 79 6.21 -6.13 -3.64
CA LYS A 79 6.36 -7.58 -3.48
C LYS A 79 5.91 -8.05 -2.09
N LEU A 80 6.24 -7.30 -1.05
CA LEU A 80 5.76 -7.58 0.32
C LEU A 80 4.23 -7.50 0.39
N MET A 81 3.63 -6.50 -0.25
CA MET A 81 2.17 -6.39 -0.33
C MET A 81 1.54 -7.60 -1.03
N LYS A 82 2.12 -8.06 -2.14
CA LYS A 82 1.64 -9.26 -2.87
C LYS A 82 1.68 -10.51 -1.98
N ILE A 83 2.79 -10.74 -1.29
CA ILE A 83 2.94 -11.88 -0.34
C ILE A 83 1.87 -11.81 0.75
N ALA A 84 1.68 -10.64 1.34
CA ALA A 84 0.69 -10.42 2.39
C ALA A 84 -0.75 -10.69 1.92
N ILE A 85 -1.09 -10.27 0.69
CA ILE A 85 -2.40 -10.52 0.08
C ILE A 85 -2.62 -12.01 -0.15
N GLU A 86 -1.62 -12.70 -0.70
CA GLU A 86 -1.68 -14.14 -0.99
C GLU A 86 -1.86 -14.94 0.30
N LEU A 87 -1.01 -14.71 1.30
CA LEU A 87 -1.07 -15.39 2.60
C LEU A 87 -2.36 -15.06 3.36
N GLY A 88 -2.75 -13.79 3.40
CA GLY A 88 -3.97 -13.36 4.08
C GLY A 88 -5.23 -13.98 3.48
N ARG A 89 -5.35 -13.96 2.15
CA ARG A 89 -6.50 -14.55 1.44
C ARG A 89 -6.47 -16.09 1.42
N LYS A 90 -5.30 -16.71 1.58
CA LYS A 90 -5.20 -18.16 1.80
C LYS A 90 -5.85 -18.58 3.12
N THR A 91 -5.68 -17.79 4.20
CA THR A 91 -6.34 -18.05 5.49
C THR A 91 -7.79 -17.58 5.52
N ARG A 92 -8.09 -16.40 4.96
CA ARG A 92 -9.43 -15.80 4.94
C ARG A 92 -9.79 -15.34 3.51
N PRO A 93 -10.49 -16.17 2.71
CA PRO A 93 -10.74 -15.87 1.29
C PRO A 93 -11.52 -14.58 1.00
N ASP A 94 -12.35 -14.12 1.95
CA ASP A 94 -13.15 -12.90 1.85
C ASP A 94 -12.48 -11.67 2.52
N LEU A 95 -11.22 -11.82 2.96
CA LEU A 95 -10.44 -10.77 3.62
C LEU A 95 -10.42 -9.49 2.79
N LYS A 96 -10.87 -8.41 3.41
CA LYS A 96 -10.83 -7.07 2.82
C LYS A 96 -9.46 -6.45 3.01
N ILE A 97 -8.88 -5.96 1.91
CA ILE A 97 -7.52 -5.43 1.93
C ILE A 97 -7.52 -4.05 1.29
N GLY A 98 -7.01 -3.05 2.00
CA GLY A 98 -6.82 -1.71 1.46
C GLY A 98 -5.46 -1.13 1.75
N ILE A 99 -5.26 0.09 1.26
CA ILE A 99 -4.04 0.89 1.46
C ILE A 99 -4.42 2.25 2.03
N CYS A 100 -3.61 2.74 2.98
CA CYS A 100 -3.70 4.09 3.52
C CYS A 100 -2.38 4.84 3.35
N GLY A 101 -2.45 6.17 3.46
CA GLY A 101 -1.29 7.06 3.41
C GLY A 101 -1.17 7.83 2.09
N GLU A 102 0.02 8.37 1.86
CA GLU A 102 0.33 9.22 0.69
C GLU A 102 0.05 8.49 -0.63
N HIS A 103 0.51 7.25 -0.72
CA HIS A 103 0.36 6.36 -1.88
C HIS A 103 -1.11 6.06 -2.23
N GLY A 104 -2.02 6.11 -1.25
CA GLY A 104 -3.46 5.90 -1.48
C GLY A 104 -4.11 7.01 -2.33
N GLY A 105 -3.41 8.14 -2.54
CA GLY A 105 -3.83 9.24 -3.39
C GLY A 105 -2.95 9.46 -4.62
N GLU A 106 -1.96 8.61 -4.85
CA GLU A 106 -1.03 8.72 -5.98
C GLU A 106 -1.46 7.80 -7.13
N PRO A 107 -1.71 8.30 -8.35
CA PRO A 107 -2.33 7.53 -9.43
C PRO A 107 -1.63 6.21 -9.80
N SER A 108 -0.29 6.18 -9.86
CA SER A 108 0.45 4.97 -10.24
C SER A 108 0.36 3.89 -9.15
N SER A 109 0.41 4.31 -7.89
CA SER A 109 0.27 3.46 -6.71
C SER A 109 -1.15 2.89 -6.61
N ILE A 110 -2.17 3.68 -6.95
CA ILE A 110 -3.57 3.21 -7.03
C ILE A 110 -3.75 2.17 -8.14
N LYS A 111 -3.17 2.40 -9.32
CA LYS A 111 -3.19 1.43 -10.41
C LYS A 111 -2.51 0.11 -10.02
N PHE A 112 -1.37 0.19 -9.33
CA PHE A 112 -0.69 -0.99 -8.81
C PHE A 112 -1.52 -1.70 -7.72
N ALA A 113 -2.08 -0.95 -6.77
CA ALA A 113 -2.97 -1.50 -5.74
C ALA A 113 -4.16 -2.26 -6.35
N HIS A 114 -4.76 -1.69 -7.40
CA HIS A 114 -5.82 -2.35 -8.15
C HIS A 114 -5.33 -3.64 -8.83
N SER A 115 -4.17 -3.61 -9.50
CA SER A 115 -3.64 -4.77 -10.23
C SER A 115 -3.25 -5.95 -9.32
N ILE A 116 -2.89 -5.68 -8.07
CA ILE A 116 -2.62 -6.74 -7.06
C ILE A 116 -3.88 -7.12 -6.26
N GLY A 117 -5.04 -6.53 -6.59
CA GLY A 117 -6.33 -6.94 -6.07
C GLY A 117 -6.72 -6.35 -4.72
N LEU A 118 -6.28 -5.13 -4.38
CA LEU A 118 -6.83 -4.41 -3.21
C LEU A 118 -8.31 -4.06 -3.43
N ASP A 119 -9.07 -4.10 -2.34
CA ASP A 119 -10.50 -3.76 -2.30
C ASP A 119 -10.75 -2.25 -2.23
N TYR A 120 -9.86 -1.47 -1.61
CA TYR A 120 -10.03 -0.02 -1.46
C TYR A 120 -8.71 0.74 -1.30
N VAL A 121 -8.76 2.05 -1.55
CA VAL A 121 -7.72 3.02 -1.21
C VAL A 121 -8.28 4.07 -0.26
N SER A 122 -7.45 4.56 0.65
CA SER A 122 -7.76 5.64 1.60
C SER A 122 -6.73 6.74 1.48
N CYS A 123 -7.18 7.97 1.27
CA CYS A 123 -6.34 9.15 1.08
C CYS A 123 -6.94 10.39 1.73
N SER A 124 -6.15 11.46 1.79
CA SER A 124 -6.61 12.74 2.33
C SER A 124 -7.81 13.30 1.53
N PRO A 125 -8.72 14.07 2.16
CA PRO A 125 -9.97 14.49 1.53
C PRO A 125 -9.81 15.17 0.16
N PHE A 126 -8.78 15.99 0.00
CA PHE A 126 -8.50 16.71 -1.24
C PHE A 126 -7.97 15.81 -2.37
N ARG A 127 -7.43 14.61 -2.06
CA ARG A 127 -6.99 13.62 -3.05
C ARG A 127 -8.08 12.67 -3.49
N ILE A 128 -9.24 12.64 -2.82
CA ILE A 128 -10.37 11.76 -3.16
C ILE A 128 -10.76 11.87 -4.65
N PRO A 129 -10.91 13.07 -5.26
CA PRO A 129 -11.25 13.16 -6.68
C PRO A 129 -10.21 12.50 -7.61
N VAL A 130 -8.92 12.72 -7.33
CA VAL A 130 -7.81 12.12 -8.08
C VAL A 130 -7.84 10.60 -7.92
N ALA A 131 -8.01 10.11 -6.70
CA ALA A 131 -8.02 8.68 -6.42
C ALA A 131 -9.18 7.96 -7.13
N ARG A 132 -10.37 8.58 -7.19
CA ARG A 132 -11.52 8.04 -7.93
C ARG A 132 -11.26 7.94 -9.43
N ILE A 133 -10.65 8.97 -10.03
CA ILE A 133 -10.32 8.96 -11.46
C ILE A 133 -9.25 7.90 -11.74
N ALA A 134 -8.19 7.83 -10.93
CA ALA A 134 -7.13 6.85 -11.09
C ALA A 134 -7.64 5.41 -10.97
N ALA A 135 -8.52 5.13 -10.00
CA ALA A 135 -9.15 3.81 -9.86
C ALA A 135 -10.04 3.44 -11.06
N ALA A 136 -10.81 4.40 -11.59
CA ALA A 136 -11.61 4.17 -12.78
C ALA A 136 -10.74 3.90 -14.03
N GLN A 137 -9.63 4.63 -14.18
CA GLN A 137 -8.67 4.40 -15.26
C GLN A 137 -8.01 3.03 -15.13
N ALA A 138 -7.64 2.61 -13.92
CA ALA A 138 -7.05 1.29 -13.66
C ALA A 138 -7.98 0.16 -14.12
N GLU A 139 -9.26 0.24 -13.76
CA GLU A 139 -10.28 -0.74 -14.18
C GLU A 139 -10.46 -0.76 -15.70
N ILE A 140 -10.49 0.40 -16.36
CA ILE A 140 -10.61 0.49 -17.82
C ILE A 140 -9.38 -0.11 -18.52
N GLU A 141 -8.19 0.13 -17.99
CA GLU A 141 -6.94 -0.39 -18.54
C GLU A 141 -6.83 -1.91 -18.38
N GLN A 142 -7.29 -2.47 -17.26
CA GLN A 142 -7.25 -3.92 -17.01
C GLN A 142 -8.26 -4.72 -17.84
N ARG A 143 -9.36 -4.09 -18.29
CA ARG A 143 -10.37 -4.73 -19.16
C ARG A 143 -9.96 -4.87 -20.62
N LYS A 144 -8.89 -4.19 -21.04
CA LYS A 144 -8.36 -4.26 -22.41
C LYS A 144 -7.52 -5.52 -22.60
#